data_AF-M1Y517-F1
#
_entry.id   AF-M1Y517-F1
#
_cell.length_a   1.000
_cell.length_b   1.000
_cell.length_c   1.000
_cell.angle_alpha   90.00
_cell.angle_beta   90.00
_cell.angle_gamma   90.00
#
_symmetry.space_group_name_H-M   'P 1'
#
loop_
_entity.id
_entity.type
_entity.pdbx_description
1 polymer ?
#
loop_
_entity_poly.entity_id
_entity_poly.type
_entity_poly.pdbx_seq_one_letter_code
_entity_poly.pdbx_strand_id
1 'polypeptide(L)'
;MTVSVREATAADVEAIRAVAEDAWYAALGGALDPAEIAGALETYYDPEVVTAGIESDAIAFYVASVDGAVCGFTSAERTWADEVELHTIYVHPDRWGEGIGSALLDRAETWARGEGVDRVACGVLAGNAVGIGFLEAVGFERGRATEAEIVGTTYEEYEYEYNLRAEAEA
;
A
#
# COMPACT_ATOMS: atom_id res chain seq x y z
N MET A 1 -1.50 -20.25 10.75
CA MET A 1 -2.28 -19.01 10.63
C MET A 1 -2.65 -18.85 9.17
N THR A 2 -3.93 -18.68 8.85
CA THR A 2 -4.38 -18.57 7.46
C THR A 2 -4.75 -17.12 7.18
N VAL A 3 -3.98 -16.47 6.32
CA VAL A 3 -4.30 -15.12 5.83
C VAL A 3 -5.35 -15.26 4.74
N SER A 4 -6.43 -14.49 4.83
CA SER A 4 -7.47 -14.42 3.80
C SER A 4 -7.49 -13.03 3.19
N VAL A 5 -7.29 -12.94 1.88
CA VAL A 5 -7.34 -11.68 1.13
C VAL A 5 -8.60 -11.64 0.27
N ARG A 6 -9.35 -10.54 0.36
CA ARG A 6 -10.60 -10.32 -0.39
C ARG A 6 -10.76 -8.86 -0.77
N GLU A 7 -11.72 -8.58 -1.65
CA GLU A 7 -12.14 -7.20 -1.95
C GLU A 7 -12.63 -6.51 -0.68
N ALA A 8 -12.21 -5.25 -0.54
CA ALA A 8 -12.70 -4.36 0.50
C ALA A 8 -14.18 -4.04 0.26
N THR A 9 -14.90 -3.77 1.33
CA THR A 9 -16.30 -3.34 1.30
C THR A 9 -16.46 -2.13 2.19
N ALA A 10 -17.56 -1.39 2.06
CA ALA A 10 -17.85 -0.25 2.94
C ALA A 10 -17.85 -0.62 4.45
N ALA A 11 -18.08 -1.89 4.80
CA ALA A 11 -17.99 -2.37 6.18
C ALA A 11 -16.56 -2.40 6.73
N ASP A 12 -15.54 -2.37 5.86
CA ASP A 12 -14.12 -2.43 6.23
C ASP A 12 -13.49 -1.06 6.48
N VAL A 13 -14.19 0.04 6.16
CA VAL A 13 -13.65 1.41 6.20
C VAL A 13 -13.01 1.73 7.56
N GLU A 14 -13.72 1.47 8.66
CA GLU A 14 -13.21 1.73 10.01
C GLU A 14 -11.94 0.92 10.31
N ALA A 15 -11.88 -0.34 9.86
CA ALA A 15 -10.73 -1.20 10.09
C ALA A 15 -9.53 -0.81 9.22
N ILE A 16 -9.76 -0.39 7.98
CA ILE A 16 -8.73 0.14 7.08
C ILE A 16 -8.09 1.39 7.70
N ARG A 17 -8.92 2.31 8.19
CA ARG A 17 -8.45 3.55 8.84
C ARG A 17 -7.60 3.26 10.07
N ALA A 18 -8.05 2.33 10.92
CA ALA A 18 -7.28 1.91 12.10
C ALA A 18 -5.91 1.31 11.72
N VAL A 19 -5.89 0.40 10.73
CA VAL A 19 -4.63 -0.18 10.24
C VAL A 19 -3.70 0.89 9.65
N ALA A 20 -4.25 1.87 8.91
CA ALA A 20 -3.46 2.96 8.35
C ALA A 20 -2.84 3.82 9.46
N GLU A 21 -3.62 4.18 10.48
CA GLU A 21 -3.16 4.95 11.63
C GLU A 21 -2.00 4.23 12.36
N ASP A 22 -2.21 2.97 12.74
CA ASP A 22 -1.21 2.18 13.45
C ASP A 22 0.07 2.00 12.61
N ALA A 23 -0.07 1.73 11.30
CA ALA A 23 1.06 1.56 10.41
C ALA A 23 1.86 2.87 10.20
N TRP A 24 1.17 4.00 10.03
CA TRP A 24 1.82 5.31 9.86
C TRP A 24 2.60 5.72 11.10
N TYR A 25 2.00 5.64 12.29
CA TYR A 25 2.71 5.98 13.52
C TYR A 25 3.91 5.06 13.76
N ALA A 26 3.78 3.77 13.48
CA ALA A 26 4.88 2.82 13.66
C ALA A 26 6.02 3.01 12.65
N ALA A 27 5.70 3.24 11.37
CA ALA A 27 6.69 3.32 10.30
C ALA A 27 7.30 4.72 10.13
N LEU A 28 6.51 5.76 10.36
CA LEU A 28 6.87 7.16 10.06
C LEU A 28 7.03 8.02 11.32
N GLY A 29 6.69 7.55 12.52
CA GLY A 29 6.81 8.33 13.76
C GLY A 29 8.24 8.75 14.14
N GLY A 30 9.27 8.16 13.51
CA GLY A 30 10.67 8.61 13.62
C GLY A 30 11.12 9.59 12.53
N ALA A 31 10.29 9.79 11.49
CA ALA A 31 10.62 10.57 10.29
C ALA A 31 9.72 11.80 10.10
N LEU A 32 8.46 11.73 10.55
CA LEU A 32 7.46 12.79 10.45
C LEU A 32 7.02 13.24 11.84
N ASP A 33 6.63 14.52 11.97
CA ASP A 33 6.05 15.00 13.21
C ASP A 33 4.64 14.40 13.43
N PRO A 34 4.22 14.11 14.67
CA PRO A 34 2.90 13.54 14.94
C PRO A 34 1.73 14.36 14.39
N ALA A 35 1.88 15.68 14.28
CA ALA A 35 0.85 16.55 13.70
C ALA A 35 0.73 16.38 12.18
N GLU A 36 1.83 16.09 11.49
CA GLU A 36 1.86 15.83 10.05
C GLU A 36 1.25 14.46 9.75
N ILE A 37 1.58 13.45 10.56
CA ILE A 37 0.94 12.13 10.50
C ILE A 37 -0.58 12.25 10.72
N ALA A 38 -1.00 12.96 11.78
CA ALA A 38 -2.42 13.14 12.06
C ALA A 38 -3.14 13.86 10.91
N GLY A 39 -2.60 14.95 10.39
CA GLY A 39 -3.19 15.69 9.27
C GLY A 39 -3.27 14.86 7.97
N ALA A 40 -2.26 14.03 7.71
CA ALA A 40 -2.24 13.13 6.57
C ALA A 40 -3.32 12.05 6.70
N LEU A 41 -3.44 11.43 7.88
CA LEU A 41 -4.48 10.43 8.15
C LEU A 41 -5.89 11.03 8.08
N GLU A 42 -6.10 12.25 8.60
CA GLU A 42 -7.38 12.97 8.47
C GLU A 42 -7.75 13.26 7.01
N THR A 43 -6.76 13.45 6.13
CA THR A 43 -7.00 13.79 4.72
C THR A 43 -7.15 12.56 3.84
N TYR A 44 -6.18 11.64 3.90
CA TYR A 44 -6.09 10.49 2.99
C TYR A 44 -6.96 9.31 3.44
N TYR A 45 -7.26 9.23 4.74
CA TYR A 45 -8.08 8.18 5.33
C TYR A 45 -9.36 8.73 5.94
N ASP A 46 -9.86 9.86 5.40
CA ASP A 46 -11.23 10.27 5.62
C ASP A 46 -12.21 9.16 5.17
N PRO A 47 -13.27 8.84 5.93
CA PRO A 47 -14.21 7.77 5.56
C PRO A 47 -14.80 7.92 4.17
N GLU A 48 -15.07 9.15 3.70
CA GLU A 48 -15.64 9.38 2.37
C GLU A 48 -14.60 9.07 1.28
N VAL A 49 -13.33 9.44 1.51
CA VAL A 49 -12.22 9.13 0.59
C VAL A 49 -12.00 7.63 0.49
N VAL A 50 -11.92 6.93 1.63
CA VAL A 50 -11.73 5.47 1.65
C VAL A 50 -12.92 4.76 1.00
N THR A 51 -14.15 5.19 1.29
CA THR A 51 -15.36 4.62 0.67
C THR A 51 -15.36 4.82 -0.84
N ALA A 52 -15.02 6.02 -1.32
CA ALA A 52 -14.92 6.29 -2.76
C ALA A 52 -13.86 5.42 -3.44
N GLY A 53 -12.74 5.15 -2.78
CA GLY A 53 -11.73 4.22 -3.26
C GLY A 53 -12.24 2.78 -3.36
N ILE A 54 -13.02 2.32 -2.36
CA ILE A 54 -13.61 0.98 -2.35
C ILE A 54 -14.70 0.81 -3.42
N GLU A 55 -15.48 1.85 -3.68
CA GLU A 55 -16.59 1.82 -4.64
C GLU A 55 -16.15 2.09 -6.08
N SER A 56 -14.88 2.45 -6.30
CA SER A 56 -14.34 2.73 -7.63
C SER A 56 -14.02 1.45 -8.41
N ASP A 57 -14.60 1.30 -9.60
CA ASP A 57 -14.25 0.21 -10.52
C ASP A 57 -12.81 0.31 -11.06
N ALA A 58 -12.16 1.49 -10.93
CA ALA A 58 -10.79 1.71 -11.41
C ALA A 58 -9.73 1.32 -10.37
N ILE A 59 -10.12 1.20 -9.09
CA ILE A 59 -9.19 0.95 -7.98
C ILE A 59 -9.41 -0.47 -7.47
N ALA A 60 -8.38 -1.29 -7.57
CA ALA A 60 -8.34 -2.58 -6.89
C ALA A 60 -8.04 -2.36 -5.41
N PHE A 61 -9.06 -2.49 -4.57
CA PHE A 61 -8.94 -2.33 -3.12
C PHE A 61 -9.15 -3.67 -2.41
N TYR A 62 -8.12 -4.17 -1.73
CA TYR A 62 -8.16 -5.45 -1.02
C TYR A 62 -7.87 -5.29 0.47
N VAL A 63 -8.48 -6.14 1.29
CA VAL A 63 -8.18 -6.30 2.71
C VAL A 63 -7.67 -7.70 3.00
N ALA A 64 -6.70 -7.80 3.90
CA ALA A 64 -6.22 -9.04 4.48
C ALA A 64 -6.79 -9.21 5.89
N SER A 65 -7.30 -10.40 6.17
CA SER A 65 -7.86 -10.76 7.46
C SER A 65 -7.25 -12.04 8.02
N VAL A 66 -7.16 -12.06 9.34
CA VAL A 66 -6.67 -13.18 10.14
C VAL A 66 -7.69 -13.42 11.24
N ASP A 67 -8.17 -14.66 11.34
CA ASP A 67 -9.22 -15.05 12.30
C ASP A 67 -10.47 -14.14 12.22
N GLY A 68 -10.76 -13.62 11.02
CA GLY A 68 -11.90 -12.73 10.75
C GLY A 68 -11.67 -11.25 11.03
N ALA A 69 -10.52 -10.85 11.57
CA ALA A 69 -10.15 -9.46 11.81
C ALA A 69 -9.29 -8.92 10.66
N VAL A 70 -9.66 -7.76 10.10
CA VAL A 70 -8.83 -7.05 9.12
C VAL A 70 -7.55 -6.56 9.81
N CYS A 71 -6.42 -6.84 9.19
CA CYS A 71 -5.09 -6.55 9.73
C CYS A 71 -4.12 -5.99 8.68
N GLY A 72 -4.61 -5.78 7.46
CA GLY A 72 -3.84 -5.20 6.37
C GLY A 72 -4.75 -4.87 5.21
N PHE A 73 -4.31 -3.97 4.34
CA PHE A 73 -5.00 -3.62 3.11
C PHE A 73 -4.02 -3.13 2.05
N THR A 74 -4.46 -3.15 0.81
CA THR A 74 -3.73 -2.60 -0.34
C THR A 74 -4.69 -1.94 -1.31
N SER A 75 -4.23 -0.92 -2.00
CA SER A 75 -4.94 -0.30 -3.11
C SER A 75 -4.00 -0.10 -4.30
N ALA A 76 -4.51 -0.38 -5.49
CA ALA A 76 -3.78 -0.22 -6.73
C ALA A 76 -4.70 0.28 -7.85
N GLU A 77 -4.15 1.06 -8.78
CA GLU A 77 -4.88 1.62 -9.92
C GLU A 77 -4.02 1.52 -11.17
N ARG A 78 -4.66 1.30 -12.32
CA ARG A 78 -3.97 1.38 -13.60
C ARG A 78 -3.84 2.85 -14.01
N THR A 79 -2.63 3.39 -13.87
CA THR A 79 -2.33 4.79 -14.19
C THR A 79 -1.84 4.99 -15.61
N TRP A 80 -1.27 3.96 -16.23
CA TRP A 80 -0.80 3.99 -17.61
C TRP A 80 -1.17 2.74 -18.41
N ALA A 81 -0.83 2.75 -19.70
CA ALA A 81 -1.11 1.62 -20.58
C ALA A 81 -0.36 0.35 -20.15
N ASP A 82 0.82 0.48 -19.57
CA ASP A 82 1.75 -0.60 -19.22
C ASP A 82 2.10 -0.65 -17.72
N GLU A 83 1.47 0.18 -16.89
CA GLU A 83 1.77 0.32 -15.47
C GLU A 83 0.52 0.36 -14.59
N VAL A 84 0.63 -0.31 -13.45
CA VAL A 84 -0.24 -0.12 -12.29
C VAL A 84 0.55 0.60 -11.21
N GLU A 85 -0.05 1.63 -10.60
CA GLU A 85 0.44 2.25 -9.39
C GLU A 85 -0.13 1.54 -8.16
N LEU A 86 0.75 1.08 -7.28
CA LEU A 86 0.41 0.56 -5.96
C LEU A 86 0.38 1.73 -4.99
N HIS A 87 -0.81 2.31 -4.81
CA HIS A 87 -1.05 3.47 -3.96
C HIS A 87 -0.73 3.20 -2.49
N THR A 88 -1.16 2.04 -1.97
CA THR A 88 -0.98 1.70 -0.56
C THR A 88 -0.77 0.21 -0.37
N ILE A 89 0.05 -0.16 0.60
CA ILE A 89 0.13 -1.53 1.11
C ILE A 89 0.53 -1.53 2.59
N TYR A 90 -0.46 -1.64 3.46
CA TYR A 90 -0.26 -1.54 4.91
C TYR A 90 -0.68 -2.82 5.62
N VAL A 91 0.03 -3.10 6.69
CA VAL A 91 -0.25 -4.20 7.63
C VAL A 91 -0.11 -3.61 9.03
N HIS A 92 -0.97 -4.05 9.94
CA HIS A 92 -0.88 -3.68 11.34
C HIS A 92 0.52 -4.04 11.89
N PRO A 93 1.20 -3.14 12.64
CA PRO A 93 2.59 -3.32 13.03
C PRO A 93 2.88 -4.61 13.82
N ASP A 94 1.97 -5.01 14.71
CA ASP A 94 2.09 -6.28 15.46
C ASP A 94 2.05 -7.55 14.59
N ARG A 95 1.76 -7.41 13.29
CA ARG A 95 1.63 -8.52 12.32
C ARG A 95 2.66 -8.46 11.20
N TRP A 96 3.64 -7.56 11.29
CA TRP A 96 4.74 -7.51 10.33
C TRP A 96 5.59 -8.77 10.39
N GLY A 97 6.12 -9.19 9.24
CA GLY A 97 6.90 -10.42 9.12
C GLY A 97 6.08 -11.72 9.11
N GLU A 98 4.75 -11.65 9.20
CA GLU A 98 3.86 -12.82 9.15
C GLU A 98 3.42 -13.21 7.72
N GLY A 99 3.96 -12.54 6.69
CA GLY A 99 3.65 -12.79 5.27
C GLY A 99 2.36 -12.14 4.74
N ILE A 100 1.70 -11.30 5.55
CA ILE A 100 0.44 -10.63 5.19
C ILE A 100 0.64 -9.62 4.05
N GLY A 101 1.72 -8.83 4.11
CA GLY A 101 2.07 -7.88 3.04
C GLY A 101 2.30 -8.59 1.70
N SER A 102 3.03 -9.71 1.71
CA SER A 102 3.23 -10.53 0.51
C SER A 102 1.90 -11.06 -0.04
N ALA A 103 1.01 -11.58 0.82
CA ALA A 103 -0.30 -12.04 0.37
C ALA A 103 -1.17 -10.92 -0.25
N LEU A 104 -1.08 -9.69 0.26
CA LEU A 104 -1.74 -8.52 -0.33
C LEU A 104 -1.13 -8.16 -1.68
N LEU A 105 0.20 -8.14 -1.77
CA LEU A 105 0.93 -7.85 -3.00
C LEU A 105 0.61 -8.88 -4.09
N ASP A 106 0.68 -10.18 -3.79
CA ASP A 106 0.32 -11.25 -4.74
C ASP A 106 -1.07 -11.05 -5.34
N ARG A 107 -2.03 -10.60 -4.52
CA ARG A 107 -3.40 -10.31 -4.96
C ARG A 107 -3.46 -9.10 -5.89
N ALA A 108 -2.71 -8.04 -5.57
CA ALA A 108 -2.60 -6.83 -6.37
C ALA A 108 -1.90 -7.12 -7.72
N GLU A 109 -0.81 -7.88 -7.72
CA GLU A 109 -0.14 -8.30 -8.95
C GLU A 109 -1.00 -9.20 -9.83
N THR A 110 -1.77 -10.11 -9.23
CA THR A 110 -2.72 -10.95 -9.99
C THR A 110 -3.74 -10.08 -10.72
N TRP A 111 -4.24 -9.03 -10.06
CA TRP A 111 -5.13 -8.06 -10.69
C TRP A 111 -4.40 -7.27 -11.78
N ALA A 112 -3.19 -6.76 -11.51
CA ALA A 112 -2.39 -6.01 -12.48
C ALA A 112 -2.07 -6.83 -13.75
N ARG A 113 -1.73 -8.11 -13.62
CA ARG A 113 -1.58 -9.03 -14.76
C ARG A 113 -2.88 -9.17 -15.55
N GLY A 114 -4.03 -9.16 -14.88
CA GLY A 114 -5.37 -9.15 -15.49
C GLY A 114 -5.66 -7.88 -16.29
N GLU A 115 -5.12 -6.74 -15.85
CA GLU A 115 -5.19 -5.45 -16.56
C GLU A 115 -4.29 -5.38 -17.80
N GLY A 116 -3.40 -6.37 -17.97
CA GLY A 116 -2.47 -6.47 -19.10
C GLY A 116 -1.32 -5.48 -19.02
N VAL A 117 -0.93 -5.07 -17.81
CA VAL A 117 0.23 -4.20 -17.58
C VAL A 117 1.51 -5.02 -17.40
N ASP A 118 2.66 -4.36 -17.56
CA ASP A 118 3.97 -4.99 -17.56
C ASP A 118 4.76 -4.74 -16.27
N ARG A 119 4.37 -3.70 -15.52
CA ARG A 119 5.01 -3.33 -14.26
C ARG A 119 4.04 -2.80 -13.22
N VAL A 120 4.46 -2.89 -11.97
CA VAL A 120 3.85 -2.22 -10.81
C VAL A 120 4.85 -1.18 -10.31
N ALA A 121 4.39 0.03 -10.02
CA ALA A 121 5.21 1.11 -9.46
C ALA A 121 4.62 1.64 -8.16
N CYS A 122 5.45 2.17 -7.27
CA CYS A 122 5.00 2.91 -6.10
C CYS A 122 6.04 3.92 -5.62
N GLY A 123 5.57 4.89 -4.84
CA GLY A 123 6.41 5.81 -4.06
C GLY A 123 6.54 5.33 -2.61
N VAL A 124 7.72 5.50 -2.01
CA VAL A 124 7.93 5.31 -0.57
C VAL A 124 8.82 6.40 0.00
N LEU A 125 8.35 7.07 1.06
CA LEU A 125 9.13 8.11 1.74
C LEU A 125 10.51 7.56 2.15
N ALA A 126 11.56 8.34 1.94
CA ALA A 126 12.93 7.96 2.25
C ALA A 126 13.14 7.62 3.74
N GLY A 127 12.34 8.22 4.63
CA GLY A 127 12.32 7.93 6.05
C GLY A 127 11.59 6.63 6.45
N ASN A 128 10.87 6.00 5.51
CA ASN A 128 10.11 4.77 5.76
C ASN A 128 10.98 3.53 5.57
N ALA A 129 11.86 3.26 6.52
CA ALA A 129 12.75 2.10 6.47
C ALA A 129 11.99 0.76 6.41
N VAL A 130 10.79 0.68 7.00
CA VAL A 130 9.95 -0.53 6.98
C VAL A 130 9.42 -0.79 5.58
N GLY A 131 8.85 0.23 4.93
CA GLY A 131 8.33 0.14 3.57
C GLY A 131 9.43 -0.18 2.55
N ILE A 132 10.58 0.50 2.66
CA ILE A 132 11.76 0.24 1.82
C ILE A 132 12.20 -1.22 1.97
N GLY A 133 12.36 -1.70 3.21
CA GLY A 133 12.78 -3.09 3.46
C GLY A 133 11.77 -4.12 2.94
N PHE A 134 10.47 -3.81 3.01
CA PHE A 134 9.43 -4.67 2.43
C PHE A 134 9.52 -4.73 0.91
N LEU A 135 9.57 -3.58 0.23
CA LEU A 135 9.63 -3.48 -1.24
C LEU A 135 10.87 -4.19 -1.80
N GLU A 136 12.04 -3.97 -1.19
CA GLU A 136 13.28 -4.64 -1.61
C GLU A 136 13.22 -6.16 -1.36
N ALA A 137 12.59 -6.61 -0.27
CA ALA A 137 12.46 -8.03 0.04
C ALA A 137 11.50 -8.77 -0.91
N VAL A 138 10.50 -8.08 -1.44
CA VAL A 138 9.55 -8.63 -2.42
C VAL A 138 9.95 -8.36 -3.87
N GLY A 139 11.17 -7.84 -4.10
CA GLY A 139 11.80 -7.77 -5.41
C GLY A 139 11.56 -6.48 -6.19
N PHE A 140 10.97 -5.45 -5.59
CA PHE A 140 10.93 -4.14 -6.24
C PHE A 140 12.34 -3.55 -6.32
N GLU A 141 12.64 -2.93 -7.45
CA GLU A 141 13.89 -2.24 -7.70
C GLU A 141 13.74 -0.76 -7.42
N ARG A 142 14.70 -0.21 -6.67
CA ARG A 142 14.73 1.21 -6.34
C ARG A 142 15.15 2.03 -7.55
N GLY A 143 14.31 2.97 -7.94
CA GLY A 143 14.54 3.97 -8.97
C GLY A 143 15.17 5.26 -8.42
N ARG A 144 14.71 6.40 -8.93
CA ARG A 144 15.22 7.72 -8.55
C ARG A 144 14.61 8.22 -7.25
N ALA A 145 15.29 9.18 -6.64
CA ALA A 145 14.71 10.02 -5.60
C ALA A 145 13.85 11.13 -6.25
N THR A 146 12.69 11.35 -5.66
CA THR A 146 11.73 12.41 -6.00
C THR A 146 11.30 13.13 -4.72
N GLU A 147 10.36 14.04 -4.84
CA GLU A 147 9.77 14.80 -3.75
C GLU A 147 8.28 14.50 -3.64
N ALA A 148 7.81 14.17 -2.43
CA ALA A 148 6.40 14.00 -2.10
C ALA A 148 5.98 15.08 -1.11
N GLU A 149 4.76 15.61 -1.26
CA GLU A 149 4.19 16.58 -0.31
C GLU A 149 3.25 15.86 0.66
N ILE A 150 3.57 15.93 1.96
CA ILE A 150 2.73 15.44 3.05
C ILE A 150 2.26 16.67 3.84
N VAL A 151 0.97 16.99 3.75
CA VAL A 151 0.33 18.10 4.48
C VAL A 151 1.07 19.44 4.33
N GLY A 152 1.53 19.75 3.10
CA GLY A 152 2.23 21.00 2.79
C GLY A 152 3.72 21.02 3.16
N THR A 153 4.28 19.91 3.65
CA THR A 153 5.72 19.73 3.85
C THR A 153 6.26 18.76 2.79
N THR A 154 7.38 19.11 2.16
CA THR A 154 8.02 18.27 1.13
C THR A 154 9.04 17.32 1.77
N TYR A 155 8.96 16.05 1.39
CA TYR A 155 9.88 14.99 1.81
C TYR A 155 10.50 14.29 0.61
N GLU A 156 11.71 13.77 0.80
CA GLU A 156 12.31 12.87 -0.18
C GLU A 156 11.54 11.55 -0.20
N GLU A 157 11.23 11.10 -1.41
CA GLU A 157 10.59 9.82 -1.72
C GLU A 157 11.45 9.04 -2.72
N TYR A 158 11.41 7.73 -2.64
CA TYR A 158 12.00 6.85 -3.64
C TYR A 158 10.91 6.21 -4.49
N GLU A 159 11.07 6.27 -5.80
CA GLU A 159 10.27 5.48 -6.72
C GLU A 159 10.78 4.03 -6.69
N TYR A 160 9.86 3.07 -6.67
CA TYR A 160 10.15 1.65 -6.78
C TYR A 160 9.32 1.05 -7.92
N GLU A 161 9.90 0.13 -8.66
CA GLU A 161 9.20 -0.61 -9.71
C GLU A 161 9.43 -2.12 -9.62
N TYR A 162 8.42 -2.89 -10.02
CA TYR A 162 8.45 -4.33 -10.10
C TYR A 162 8.00 -4.78 -11.49
N ASN A 163 8.81 -5.62 -12.13
CA ASN A 163 8.52 -6.11 -13.47
C ASN A 163 7.70 -7.42 -13.40
N LEU A 164 6.44 -7.36 -13.81
CA LEU A 164 5.52 -8.50 -13.76
C LEU A 164 5.88 -9.60 -14.77
N ARG A 165 6.68 -9.28 -15.80
CA ARG A 165 7.09 -10.25 -16.83
C ARG A 165 8.30 -11.09 -16.42
N ALA A 166 9.10 -10.63 -15.45
CA ALA A 166 10.31 -11.34 -15.04
C ALA A 166 10.02 -12.72 -14.40
N GLU A 167 8.84 -12.92 -13.83
CA GLU A 167 8.43 -14.22 -13.26
C GLU A 167 7.85 -15.21 -14.28
N ALA A 168 7.48 -14.77 -15.48
CA ALA A 168 6.88 -15.64 -16.50
C ALA A 168 7.91 -16.55 -17.21
N GLU A 169 9.21 -16.34 -16.97
CA GLU A 169 10.31 -17.05 -17.65
C GLU A 169 11.08 -18.03 -16.73
N ALA A 170 10.62 -18.28 -15.50
CA ALA A 170 11.27 -19.18 -14.53
C ALA A 170 10.66 -20.60 -14.47
#